data_AF-A0A434NCB1-F1
#
_entry.id   AF-A0A434NCB1-F1
#
_cell.length_a   1.000
_cell.length_b   1.000
_cell.length_c   1.000
_cell.angle_alpha   90.00
_cell.angle_beta   90.00
_cell.angle_gamma   90.00
#
_symmetry.space_group_name_H-M   'P 1'
#
loop_
_entity.id
_entity.type
_entity.pdbx_description
1 polymer ?
#
loop_
_entity_poly.entity_id
_entity_poly.type
_entity_poly.pdbx_seq_one_letter_code
_entity_poly.pdbx_strand_id
1 'polypeptide(L)'
;FGRGALGKALVEMWQRRMELNLLGCVAAAFRHIHPAMKEWEVPQIPEWGEANKPKAVGFLKLLDDELANREFVAGDAYSIADVTGLVAIDFMKPARIKVPEDCANVLRWHQAISSRPSAAA
;
A
#
# COMPACT_ATOMS: atom_id res chain seq x y z
N PHE A 1 -3.15 -12.91 -11.40
CA PHE A 1 -3.70 -14.01 -10.57
C PHE A 1 -2.68 -15.12 -10.48
N GLY A 2 -2.46 -15.72 -9.30
CA GLY A 2 -1.37 -16.67 -9.07
C GLY A 2 -1.52 -18.02 -9.79
N ARG A 3 -0.46 -18.84 -9.75
CA ARG A 3 -0.42 -20.17 -10.40
C ARG A 3 -0.96 -21.26 -9.47
N GLY A 4 -1.88 -22.09 -9.99
CA GLY A 4 -2.54 -23.15 -9.21
C GLY A 4 -3.50 -22.61 -8.15
N ALA A 5 -4.15 -23.52 -7.41
CA ALA A 5 -5.13 -23.13 -6.38
C ALA A 5 -4.48 -22.33 -5.25
N LEU A 6 -3.35 -22.80 -4.73
CA LEU A 6 -2.62 -22.13 -3.65
C LEU A 6 -2.11 -20.74 -4.07
N GLY A 7 -1.48 -20.62 -5.24
CA GLY A 7 -0.97 -19.33 -5.70
C GLY A 7 -2.09 -18.29 -5.90
N LYS A 8 -3.27 -18.71 -6.38
CA LYS A 8 -4.44 -17.82 -6.48
C LYS A 8 -4.91 -17.36 -5.09
N ALA A 9 -4.99 -18.28 -4.12
CA ALA A 9 -5.39 -17.96 -2.76
C ALA A 9 -4.40 -17.00 -2.07
N LEU A 10 -3.09 -17.20 -2.27
CA LEU A 10 -2.06 -16.31 -1.73
C LEU A 10 -2.12 -14.92 -2.34
N VAL A 11 -2.28 -14.81 -3.66
CA VAL A 11 -2.44 -13.51 -4.33
C VAL A 11 -3.69 -12.80 -3.85
N GLU A 12 -4.83 -13.49 -3.73
CA GLU A 12 -6.07 -12.86 -3.23
C GLU A 12 -5.92 -12.39 -1.78
N MET A 13 -5.35 -13.23 -0.90
CA MET A 13 -5.09 -12.85 0.50
C MET A 13 -4.24 -11.58 0.57
N TRP A 14 -3.13 -11.54 -0.16
CA TRP A 14 -2.23 -10.38 -0.16
C TRP A 14 -2.84 -9.16 -0.84
N GLN A 15 -3.61 -9.33 -1.90
CA GLN A 15 -4.38 -8.24 -2.50
C GLN A 15 -5.28 -7.59 -1.46
N ARG A 16 -6.06 -8.37 -0.71
CA ARG A 16 -6.93 -7.83 0.35
C ARG A 16 -6.14 -7.18 1.48
N ARG A 17 -4.98 -7.71 1.84
CA ARG A 17 -4.12 -7.07 2.85
C ARG A 17 -3.64 -5.70 2.38
N MET A 18 -3.16 -5.58 1.14
CA MET A 18 -2.72 -4.32 0.55
C MET A 18 -3.88 -3.32 0.39
N GLU A 19 -5.04 -3.78 -0.08
CA GLU A 19 -6.22 -2.93 -0.25
C GLU A 19 -6.74 -2.41 1.09
N LEU A 20 -6.96 -3.28 2.07
CA LEU A 20 -7.66 -2.91 3.29
C LEU A 20 -6.75 -2.21 4.30
N ASN A 21 -5.49 -2.66 4.44
CA ASN A 21 -4.60 -2.18 5.51
C ASN A 21 -3.61 -1.11 5.05
N LEU A 22 -3.35 -1.00 3.74
CA LEU A 22 -2.49 0.05 3.21
C LEU A 22 -3.30 1.07 2.42
N LEU A 23 -3.82 0.71 1.24
CA LEU A 23 -4.52 1.65 0.36
C LEU A 23 -5.73 2.29 1.07
N GLY A 24 -6.54 1.50 1.77
CA GLY A 24 -7.71 1.97 2.50
C GLY A 24 -7.34 2.97 3.60
N CYS A 25 -6.28 2.68 4.39
CA CYS A 25 -5.81 3.59 5.42
C CYS A 25 -5.23 4.88 4.84
N VAL A 26 -4.43 4.80 3.76
CA VAL A 26 -3.88 5.96 3.06
C VAL A 26 -5.00 6.83 2.47
N ALA A 27 -5.99 6.19 1.82
CA ALA A 27 -7.14 6.87 1.26
C ALA A 27 -8.00 7.54 2.34
N ALA A 28 -8.23 6.87 3.48
CA ALA A 28 -8.95 7.45 4.60
C ALA A 28 -8.24 8.69 5.15
N ALA A 29 -6.92 8.62 5.33
CA ALA A 29 -6.12 9.79 5.72
C ALA A 29 -6.32 10.94 4.71
N PHE A 30 -6.13 10.69 3.42
CA PHE A 30 -6.32 11.72 2.39
C PHE A 30 -7.74 12.30 2.38
N ARG A 31 -8.78 11.45 2.28
CA ARG A 31 -10.19 11.86 2.16
C ARG A 31 -10.64 12.75 3.32
N HIS A 32 -10.27 12.41 4.55
CA HIS A 32 -10.81 13.08 5.73
C HIS A 32 -9.95 14.21 6.29
N ILE A 33 -8.70 14.41 5.83
CA ILE A 33 -7.84 15.53 6.31
C ILE A 33 -7.36 16.46 5.19
N HIS A 34 -7.42 16.04 3.92
CA HIS A 34 -6.87 16.84 2.84
C HIS A 34 -7.86 17.96 2.43
N PRO A 35 -7.42 19.23 2.32
CA PRO A 35 -8.32 20.34 2.00
C PRO A 35 -9.02 20.21 0.65
N ALA A 36 -8.38 19.58 -0.34
CA ALA A 36 -9.00 19.34 -1.66
C ALA A 36 -10.22 18.41 -1.61
N MET A 37 -10.41 17.67 -0.51
CA MET A 37 -11.51 16.72 -0.35
C MET A 37 -12.71 17.31 0.42
N LYS A 38 -12.66 18.58 0.84
CA LYS A 38 -13.73 19.21 1.65
C LYS A 38 -15.13 19.10 1.03
N GLU A 39 -15.24 19.25 -0.28
CA GLU A 39 -16.54 19.20 -0.99
C GLU A 39 -16.92 17.77 -1.42
N TRP A 40 -15.96 16.83 -1.41
CA TRP A 40 -16.15 15.45 -1.89
C TRP A 40 -16.37 14.46 -0.74
N GLU A 41 -15.82 14.76 0.43
CA GLU A 41 -15.96 13.97 1.65
C GLU A 41 -16.76 14.77 2.67
N VAL A 42 -18.08 14.59 2.70
CA VAL A 42 -18.98 15.36 3.56
C VAL A 42 -19.75 14.41 4.50
N PRO A 43 -19.47 14.42 5.83
CA PRO A 43 -18.47 15.24 6.52
C PRO A 43 -17.04 14.67 6.41
N GLN A 44 -16.04 15.56 6.42
CA GLN A 44 -14.69 15.16 6.79
C GLN A 44 -14.65 14.86 8.29
N ILE A 45 -13.97 13.77 8.67
CA ILE A 45 -13.83 13.33 10.05
C ILE A 45 -12.32 13.31 10.35
N PRO A 46 -11.72 14.44 10.76
CA PRO A 46 -10.27 14.55 10.90
C PRO A 46 -9.66 13.49 11.83
N GLU A 47 -10.35 13.16 12.92
CA GLU A 47 -9.92 12.15 13.89
C GLU A 47 -9.78 10.77 13.24
N TRP A 48 -10.67 10.43 12.31
CA TRP A 48 -10.60 9.18 11.55
C TRP A 48 -9.42 9.19 10.58
N GLY A 49 -9.20 10.30 9.87
CA GLY A 49 -8.07 10.44 8.96
C GLY A 49 -6.72 10.34 9.69
N GLU A 50 -6.57 11.03 10.83
CA GLU A 50 -5.36 10.97 11.66
C GLU A 50 -5.16 9.57 12.26
N ALA A 51 -6.23 8.88 12.68
CA ALA A 51 -6.14 7.52 13.23
C ALA A 51 -5.68 6.47 12.19
N ASN A 52 -5.79 6.75 10.88
CA ASN A 52 -5.36 5.82 9.84
C ASN A 52 -3.90 5.95 9.43
N LYS A 53 -3.26 7.12 9.63
CA LYS A 53 -1.83 7.30 9.34
C LYS A 53 -0.93 6.27 10.04
N PRO A 54 -1.02 6.08 11.39
CA PRO A 54 -0.17 5.10 12.06
C PRO A 54 -0.53 3.65 11.69
N LYS A 55 -1.76 3.36 11.24
CA LYS A 55 -2.14 2.02 10.76
C LYS A 55 -1.45 1.67 9.45
N ALA A 56 -1.44 2.60 8.49
CA ALA A 56 -0.69 2.44 7.25
C ALA A 56 0.80 2.19 7.53
N VAL A 57 1.40 2.99 8.44
CA VAL A 57 2.80 2.80 8.86
C VAL A 57 3.02 1.45 9.54
N GLY A 58 2.12 1.03 10.44
CA GLY A 58 2.21 -0.28 11.08
C GLY A 58 2.15 -1.44 10.09
N PHE A 59 1.30 -1.33 9.06
CA PHE A 59 1.24 -2.32 8.00
C PHE A 59 2.50 -2.34 7.13
N LEU A 60 3.12 -1.18 6.87
CA LEU A 60 4.40 -1.13 6.14
C LEU A 60 5.51 -1.90 6.86
N LYS A 61 5.54 -1.88 8.20
CA LYS A 61 6.50 -2.68 8.98
C LYS A 61 6.27 -4.18 8.79
N LEU A 62 5.02 -4.64 8.87
CA LEU A 62 4.67 -6.04 8.58
C LEU A 62 5.04 -6.42 7.15
N LEU A 63 4.75 -5.54 6.19
CA LEU A 63 5.10 -5.76 4.78
C LEU A 63 6.62 -5.84 4.59
N ASP A 64 7.40 -5.03 5.32
CA ASP A 64 8.85 -5.05 5.28
C ASP A 64 9.43 -6.40 5.73
N ASP A 65 8.97 -6.89 6.88
CA ASP A 65 9.38 -8.20 7.43
C ASP A 65 9.11 -9.33 6.43
N GLU A 66 7.96 -9.26 5.75
CA GLU A 66 7.58 -10.26 4.77
C GLU A 66 8.43 -10.16 3.49
N LEU A 67 8.70 -8.93 3.01
CA LEU A 67 9.55 -8.64 1.84
C LEU A 67 11.04 -8.90 2.08
N ALA A 68 11.46 -9.15 3.33
CA ALA A 68 12.81 -9.60 3.63
C ALA A 68 13.13 -10.97 3.01
N ASN A 69 12.11 -11.83 2.85
CA ASN A 69 12.28 -13.21 2.39
C ASN A 69 11.62 -13.49 1.04
N ARG A 70 11.09 -12.47 0.34
CA ARG A 70 10.43 -12.64 -0.96
C ARG A 70 10.64 -11.43 -1.86
N GLU A 71 10.61 -11.69 -3.17
CA GLU A 71 10.80 -10.64 -4.16
C GLU A 71 9.58 -9.71 -4.28
N PHE A 72 8.38 -10.29 -4.27
CA PHE A 72 7.09 -9.63 -4.51
C PHE A 72 6.10 -9.83 -3.36
N VAL A 73 5.06 -9.01 -3.29
CA VAL A 73 4.09 -9.00 -2.18
C VAL A 73 3.43 -10.37 -1.97
N ALA A 74 3.22 -11.17 -3.01
CA ALA A 74 2.57 -12.48 -2.91
C ALA A 74 3.55 -13.67 -3.00
N GLY A 75 4.87 -13.44 -2.95
CA GLY A 75 5.90 -14.47 -3.09
C GLY A 75 6.88 -14.14 -4.22
N ASP A 76 7.13 -15.10 -5.11
CA ASP A 76 8.22 -15.01 -6.11
C ASP A 76 7.76 -14.48 -7.47
N ALA A 77 6.49 -14.12 -7.62
CA ALA A 77 5.94 -13.63 -8.88
C ALA A 77 5.16 -12.33 -8.70
N TYR A 78 5.43 -11.39 -9.59
CA TYR A 78 4.69 -10.13 -9.69
C TYR A 78 3.19 -10.37 -9.86
N SER A 79 2.39 -9.61 -9.10
CA SER A 79 0.94 -9.83 -9.02
C SER A 79 0.16 -8.52 -8.86
N ILE A 80 -1.17 -8.62 -8.79
CA ILE A 80 -2.04 -7.46 -8.54
C ILE A 80 -1.78 -6.84 -7.15
N ALA A 81 -1.36 -7.64 -6.17
CA ALA A 81 -1.01 -7.15 -4.84
C ALA A 81 0.15 -6.14 -4.91
N ASP A 82 1.11 -6.36 -5.83
CA ASP A 82 2.21 -5.44 -6.04
C ASP A 82 1.75 -4.12 -6.69
N VAL A 83 0.85 -4.21 -7.67
CA VAL A 83 0.25 -3.03 -8.33
C VAL A 83 -0.48 -2.17 -7.31
N THR A 84 -1.35 -2.78 -6.49
CA THR A 84 -2.08 -2.07 -5.45
C THR A 84 -1.13 -1.45 -4.43
N GLY A 85 -0.06 -2.15 -4.07
CA GLY A 85 0.96 -1.61 -3.18
C GLY A 85 1.70 -0.42 -3.74
N LEU A 86 2.11 -0.47 -5.02
CA LEU A 86 2.77 0.64 -5.70
C LEU A 86 1.88 1.90 -5.62
N VAL A 87 0.62 1.76 -6.06
CA VAL A 87 -0.36 2.85 -6.04
C VAL A 87 -0.56 3.38 -4.62
N ALA A 88 -0.65 2.50 -3.62
CA ALA A 88 -0.85 2.90 -2.24
C ALA A 88 0.33 3.70 -1.69
N ILE A 89 1.58 3.27 -1.96
CA ILE A 89 2.78 3.99 -1.52
C ILE A 89 2.90 5.34 -2.21
N ASP A 90 2.68 5.41 -3.52
CA ASP A 90 2.73 6.69 -4.25
C ASP A 90 1.67 7.67 -3.74
N PHE A 91 0.50 7.14 -3.36
CA PHE A 91 -0.59 7.93 -2.79
C PHE A 91 -0.36 8.38 -1.34
N MET A 92 0.67 7.87 -0.65
CA MET A 92 1.04 8.34 0.69
C MET A 92 1.51 9.80 0.68
N LYS A 93 2.14 10.26 -0.42
CA LYS A 93 2.65 11.63 -0.54
C LYS A 93 1.53 12.68 -0.39
N PRO A 94 0.44 12.66 -1.17
CA PRO A 94 -0.69 13.57 -0.96
C PRO A 94 -1.42 13.32 0.37
N ALA A 95 -1.41 12.10 0.90
CA ALA A 95 -1.94 11.78 2.23
C ALA A 95 -1.04 12.26 3.40
N ARG A 96 0.14 12.84 3.11
CA ARG A 96 1.15 13.28 4.08
C ARG A 96 1.63 12.18 5.02
N ILE A 97 1.76 10.96 4.50
CA ILE A 97 2.36 9.82 5.19
C ILE A 97 3.72 9.54 4.52
N LYS A 98 4.71 9.12 5.29
CA LYS A 98 6.02 8.70 4.77
C LYS A 98 6.24 7.23 5.05
N VAL A 99 6.90 6.54 4.11
CA VAL A 99 7.46 5.22 4.39
C VAL A 99 8.60 5.42 5.40
N PRO A 100 8.62 4.72 6.54
CA PRO A 100 9.72 4.78 7.48
C PRO A 100 11.06 4.38 6.84
N GLU A 101 12.15 5.04 7.24
CA GLU A 101 13.49 4.77 6.69
C GLU A 101 14.02 3.38 7.07
N ASP A 102 13.51 2.80 8.17
CA ASP A 102 13.83 1.44 8.61
C ASP A 102 13.10 0.35 7.81
N CYS A 103 12.14 0.71 6.94
CA CYS A 103 11.47 -0.23 6.03
C CYS A 103 12.28 -0.42 4.73
N ALA A 104 13.51 -0.93 4.85
CA ALA A 104 14.45 -1.05 3.74
C ALA A 104 13.98 -2.02 2.64
N ASN A 105 13.27 -3.11 3.00
CA ASN A 105 12.77 -4.09 2.04
C ASN A 105 11.58 -3.55 1.25
N VAL A 106 10.70 -2.77 1.88
CA VAL A 106 9.63 -2.02 1.21
C VAL A 106 10.22 -1.01 0.24
N LEU A 107 11.23 -0.24 0.66
CA LEU A 107 11.87 0.76 -0.20
C LEU A 107 12.54 0.11 -1.42
N ARG A 108 13.29 -0.98 -1.20
CA ARG A 108 13.87 -1.81 -2.28
C ARG A 108 12.80 -2.30 -3.24
N TRP A 109 11.74 -2.90 -2.70
CA TRP A 109 10.64 -3.44 -3.49
C TRP A 109 9.94 -2.33 -4.29
N HIS A 110 9.58 -1.21 -3.66
CA HIS A 110 8.92 -0.08 -4.33
C HIS A 110 9.77 0.47 -5.48
N GLN A 111 11.08 0.63 -5.29
CA GLN A 111 11.99 1.06 -6.35
C GLN A 111 12.00 0.08 -7.53
N ALA A 112 12.09 -1.23 -7.25
CA ALA A 112 12.09 -2.25 -8.28
C ALA A 112 10.78 -2.27 -9.08
N ILE A 113 9.63 -2.20 -8.40
CA ILE A 113 8.32 -2.18 -9.08
C ILE A 113 8.13 -0.88 -9.88
N SER A 114 8.54 0.27 -9.35
CA SER A 114 8.45 1.57 -10.03
C SER A 114 9.31 1.65 -11.30
N SER A 115 10.40 0.89 -11.36
CA SER A 115 11.27 0.85 -12.55
C SER A 115 10.71 0.03 -13.73
N ARG A 116 9.59 -0.68 -13.53
CA ARG A 116 8.98 -1.50 -14.58
C ARG A 116 8.40 -0.59 -15.67
N PRO A 117 8.55 -0.90 -16.98
CA PRO A 117 7.97 -0.07 -18.04
C PRO A 117 6.46 0.16 -17.89
N SER A 118 5.72 -0.82 -17.35
CA SER A 118 4.28 -0.70 -17.10
C SER A 118 3.90 0.30 -16.01
N ALA A 119 4.84 0.71 -15.15
CA ALA A 119 4.59 1.69 -14.10
C ALA A 119 4.62 3.14 -14.62
N ALA A 120 5.23 3.37 -15.80
CA ALA A 120 5.30 4.66 -16.46
C ALA A 120 4.35 4.79 -17.68
N ALA A 121 3.55 3.75 -17.94
CA ALA A 121 2.68 3.66 -19.11
C ALA A 121 1.37 4.43 -18.94
#